data_AF-A0A1S7FXW3-F1
#
_entry.id   AF-A0A1S7FXW3-F1
#
_cell.length_a   1.000
_cell.length_b   1.000
_cell.length_c   1.000
_cell.angle_alpha   90.00
_cell.angle_beta   90.00
_cell.angle_gamma   90.00
#
_symmetry.space_group_name_H-M   'P 1'
#
loop_
_entity.id
_entity.type
_entity.pdbx_description
1 polymer ?
#
loop_
_entity_poly.entity_id
_entity_poly.type
_entity_poly.pdbx_seq_one_letter_code
_entity_poly.pdbx_strand_id
1 'polypeptide(L)'
;MKKFLLIGMVLGGLLLVLSGCMFNKAKGLIVYGSNDQVAQALESNKKDVDSSQVYAVKQDGADETLTIFLQESDAKKMQKEDVFSKIINSDETEKLKELPATNGKMLLFAKEDAAEITLDGKKQPVTYGGNVTFGDSRAYAQKIVVVPDNMWASVKAKAESIAVVTMKKDAADYITKFKDVDRVQLVDFNS
;
A
#
# COMPACT_ATOMS: atom_id res chain seq x y z
N MET A 1 17.16 -46.16 63.17
CA MET A 1 15.78 -46.48 62.72
C MET A 1 15.37 -45.46 61.69
N LYS A 2 14.92 -45.95 60.53
CA LYS A 2 14.48 -45.18 59.36
C LYS A 2 13.28 -44.30 59.70
N LYS A 3 13.24 -43.09 59.12
CA LYS A 3 12.04 -42.50 58.50
C LYS A 3 12.49 -41.35 57.59
N PHE A 4 12.64 -41.70 56.32
CA PHE A 4 12.68 -40.78 55.20
C PHE A 4 11.33 -40.07 55.10
N LEU A 5 11.33 -38.76 54.83
CA LEU A 5 10.26 -38.14 54.07
C LEU A 5 10.82 -36.97 53.28
N LEU A 6 11.18 -37.33 52.04
CA LEU A 6 11.37 -36.44 50.91
C LEU A 6 10.08 -35.61 50.71
N ILE A 7 10.20 -34.28 50.77
CA ILE A 7 9.20 -33.38 50.17
C ILE A 7 9.93 -32.68 49.03
N GLY A 8 9.59 -33.11 47.81
CA GLY A 8 10.21 -32.70 46.57
C GLY A 8 10.04 -31.21 46.32
N MET A 9 11.16 -30.54 46.07
CA MET A 9 11.23 -29.20 45.51
C MET A 9 10.76 -29.29 44.05
N VAL A 10 9.49 -28.96 43.79
CA VAL A 10 8.94 -28.89 42.43
C VAL A 10 9.47 -27.62 41.77
N LEU A 11 10.63 -27.74 41.13
CA LEU A 11 11.08 -26.84 40.07
C LEU A 11 10.28 -27.16 38.79
N GLY A 12 9.01 -26.75 38.78
CA GLY A 12 8.15 -26.79 37.61
C GLY A 12 8.30 -25.50 36.84
N GLY A 13 9.14 -25.52 35.79
CA GLY A 13 9.45 -24.38 34.95
C GLY A 13 8.20 -23.68 34.40
N LEU A 14 8.25 -22.35 34.47
CA LEU A 14 7.35 -21.46 33.76
C LEU A 14 7.55 -21.68 32.25
N LEU A 15 6.79 -22.59 31.65
CA LEU A 15 6.64 -22.65 30.21
C LEU A 15 5.86 -21.41 29.78
N LEU A 16 6.58 -20.32 29.56
CA LEU A 16 6.13 -19.27 28.65
C LEU A 16 5.95 -19.95 27.31
N VAL A 17 4.72 -20.37 27.03
CA VAL A 17 4.27 -20.63 25.69
C VAL A 17 4.36 -19.27 25.01
N LEU A 18 5.53 -18.95 24.46
CA LEU A 18 5.62 -18.06 23.33
C LEU A 18 4.79 -18.79 22.27
N SER A 19 3.49 -18.48 22.23
CA SER A 19 2.73 -18.53 21.00
C SER A 19 3.50 -17.63 20.05
N GLY A 20 4.51 -18.24 19.42
CA GLY A 20 5.15 -17.73 18.23
C GLY A 20 4.00 -17.52 17.29
N CYS A 21 3.48 -16.31 17.28
CA CYS A 21 2.70 -15.82 16.18
C CYS A 21 3.64 -16.02 15.01
N MET A 22 3.37 -17.06 14.23
CA MET A 22 3.85 -17.18 12.87
C MET A 22 3.18 -16.02 12.13
N PHE A 23 3.62 -14.80 12.43
CA PHE A 23 3.30 -13.64 11.62
C PHE A 23 3.93 -13.97 10.27
N ASN A 24 3.08 -14.29 9.30
CA ASN A 24 3.50 -14.34 7.92
C ASN A 24 4.23 -13.02 7.65
N LYS A 25 5.52 -13.13 7.32
CA LYS A 25 6.37 -11.97 7.08
C LYS A 25 5.82 -11.27 5.84
N ALA A 26 5.35 -10.04 5.99
CA ALA A 26 4.92 -9.22 4.86
C ALA A 26 6.10 -9.11 3.88
N LYS A 27 5.87 -9.49 2.62
CA LYS A 27 6.92 -9.44 1.58
C LYS A 27 6.74 -8.27 0.62
N GLY A 28 5.70 -7.46 0.80
CA GLY A 28 5.35 -6.38 -0.11
C GLY A 28 5.87 -5.02 0.34
N LEU A 29 6.35 -4.23 -0.62
CA LEU A 29 6.57 -2.80 -0.48
C LEU A 29 5.81 -2.06 -1.59
N ILE A 30 5.25 -0.90 -1.24
CA ILE A 30 4.87 0.12 -2.21
C ILE A 30 5.88 1.26 -2.08
N VAL A 31 6.53 1.61 -3.20
CA VAL A 31 7.56 2.65 -3.27
C VAL A 31 7.03 3.80 -4.13
N TYR A 32 7.10 5.02 -3.61
CA TYR A 32 6.55 6.22 -4.23
C TYR A 32 7.65 7.24 -4.54
N GLY A 33 7.59 7.89 -5.69
CA GLY A 33 8.43 9.03 -6.03
C GLY A 33 8.56 9.22 -7.54
N SER A 34 9.52 10.05 -7.95
CA SER A 34 9.75 10.29 -9.37
C SER A 34 10.23 9.04 -10.08
N ASN A 35 10.04 9.03 -11.41
CA ASN A 35 10.43 7.92 -12.26
C ASN A 35 11.91 7.54 -12.02
N ASP A 36 12.79 8.53 -11.91
CA ASP A 36 14.22 8.31 -11.68
C ASP A 36 14.51 7.79 -10.27
N GLN A 37 13.86 8.37 -9.25
CA GLN A 37 14.03 7.91 -7.85
C GLN A 37 13.60 6.45 -7.69
N VAL A 38 12.41 6.09 -8.21
CA VAL A 38 11.88 4.73 -8.14
C VAL A 38 12.77 3.76 -8.93
N ALA A 39 13.18 4.12 -10.14
CA ALA A 39 14.07 3.29 -10.95
C ALA A 39 15.44 3.05 -10.27
N GLN A 40 16.04 4.10 -9.71
CA GLN A 40 17.32 4.00 -9.00
C GLN A 40 17.20 3.16 -7.73
N ALA A 41 16.11 3.31 -6.97
CA ALA A 41 15.87 2.53 -5.76
C ALA A 41 15.70 1.03 -6.06
N LEU A 42 14.97 0.68 -7.13
CA LEU A 42 14.82 -0.69 -7.60
C LEU A 42 16.16 -1.29 -8.05
N GLU A 43 16.92 -0.57 -8.87
CA GLU A 43 18.22 -1.04 -9.37
C GLU A 43 19.21 -1.26 -8.23
N SER A 44 19.25 -0.35 -7.26
CA SER A 44 20.12 -0.44 -6.07
C SER A 44 19.78 -1.66 -5.19
N ASN A 45 18.52 -2.11 -5.21
CA ASN A 45 18.02 -3.22 -4.40
C ASN A 45 17.73 -4.50 -5.19
N LYS A 46 18.05 -4.57 -6.49
CA LYS A 46 17.68 -5.68 -7.39
C LYS A 46 18.07 -7.08 -6.92
N LYS A 47 19.10 -7.21 -6.09
CA LYS A 47 19.54 -8.49 -5.53
C LYS A 47 18.54 -9.04 -4.50
N ASP A 48 17.88 -8.14 -3.78
CA ASP A 48 16.93 -8.45 -2.70
C ASP A 48 15.47 -8.46 -3.20
N VAL A 49 15.19 -7.78 -4.31
CA VAL A 49 13.87 -7.79 -4.99
C VAL A 49 13.65 -9.13 -5.69
N ASP A 50 12.47 -9.71 -5.49
CA ASP A 50 11.99 -10.91 -6.18
C ASP A 50 11.27 -10.53 -7.49
N SER A 51 10.29 -9.63 -7.38
CA SER A 51 9.59 -9.04 -8.51
C SER A 51 9.22 -7.60 -8.23
N SER A 52 9.02 -6.82 -9.29
CA SER A 52 8.55 -5.45 -9.18
C SER A 52 7.75 -5.05 -10.42
N GLN A 53 6.66 -4.34 -10.22
CA GLN A 53 5.88 -3.71 -11.27
C GLN A 53 5.85 -2.21 -11.02
N VAL A 54 6.17 -1.40 -12.04
CA VAL A 54 6.15 0.07 -11.96
C VAL A 54 4.94 0.58 -12.72
N TYR A 55 4.20 1.48 -12.07
CA TYR A 55 3.02 2.13 -12.59
C TYR A 55 3.27 3.62 -12.74
N ALA A 56 2.97 4.15 -13.93
CA ALA A 56 3.00 5.58 -14.15
C ALA A 56 1.79 6.21 -13.46
N VAL A 57 2.03 7.23 -12.64
CA VAL A 57 0.98 7.98 -11.97
C VAL A 57 1.15 9.46 -12.22
N LYS A 58 0.13 10.24 -11.87
CA LYS A 58 0.25 11.69 -11.81
C LYS A 58 -0.09 12.17 -10.41
N GLN A 59 0.58 13.23 -10.00
CA GLN A 59 0.46 13.81 -8.67
C GLN A 59 0.04 15.27 -8.76
N ASP A 60 -0.94 15.64 -7.94
CA ASP A 60 -1.29 17.03 -7.67
C ASP A 60 -1.36 17.28 -6.15
N GLY A 61 -0.99 18.49 -5.74
CA GLY A 61 -0.84 18.85 -4.32
C GLY A 61 0.37 18.22 -3.63
N ALA A 62 0.40 18.39 -2.31
CA ALA A 62 1.43 17.86 -1.41
C ALA A 62 0.82 17.54 -0.03
N ASP A 63 1.47 16.67 0.73
CA ASP A 63 1.14 16.33 2.12
C ASP A 63 -0.37 16.02 2.32
N GLU A 64 -1.06 16.81 3.14
CA GLU A 64 -2.49 16.64 3.48
C GLU A 64 -3.45 16.96 2.33
N THR A 65 -2.95 17.40 1.18
CA THR A 65 -3.74 17.65 -0.03
C THR A 65 -3.39 16.70 -1.18
N LEU A 66 -2.41 15.81 -0.97
CA LEU A 66 -1.84 14.96 -2.01
C LEU A 66 -2.90 14.08 -2.67
N THR A 67 -3.04 14.26 -3.99
CA THR A 67 -3.92 13.47 -4.86
C THR A 67 -3.08 12.71 -5.88
N ILE A 68 -3.26 11.39 -5.93
CA ILE A 68 -2.65 10.52 -6.95
C ILE A 68 -3.70 10.14 -7.98
N PHE A 69 -3.38 10.36 -9.25
CA PHE A 69 -4.18 9.94 -10.39
C PHE A 69 -3.58 8.69 -11.01
N LEU A 70 -4.44 7.70 -11.26
CA LEU A 70 -4.09 6.43 -11.88
C LEU A 70 -4.91 6.22 -13.14
N GLN A 71 -4.29 5.66 -14.17
CA GLN A 71 -5.01 5.17 -15.33
C GLN A 71 -5.85 3.93 -14.95
N GLU A 72 -7.08 3.82 -15.44
CA GLU A 72 -8.02 2.75 -15.10
C GLU A 72 -7.45 1.35 -15.37
N SER A 73 -6.77 1.15 -16.50
CA SER A 73 -6.09 -0.12 -16.81
C SER A 73 -5.07 -0.53 -15.76
N ASP A 74 -4.36 0.44 -15.18
CA ASP A 74 -3.30 0.19 -14.20
C ASP A 74 -3.89 0.01 -12.79
N ALA A 75 -4.91 0.78 -12.44
CA ALA A 75 -5.70 0.54 -11.22
C ALA A 75 -6.28 -0.89 -11.20
N LYS A 76 -6.75 -1.42 -12.34
CA LYS A 76 -7.22 -2.81 -12.43
C LYS A 76 -6.10 -3.84 -12.21
N LYS A 77 -4.86 -3.55 -12.61
CA LYS A 77 -3.70 -4.44 -12.34
C LYS A 77 -3.31 -4.36 -10.86
N MET A 78 -3.18 -3.15 -10.33
CA MET A 78 -2.90 -2.91 -8.90
C MET A 78 -3.95 -3.55 -7.99
N GLN A 79 -5.23 -3.54 -8.39
CA GLN A 79 -6.29 -4.24 -7.66
C GLN A 79 -6.07 -5.75 -7.61
N LYS A 80 -5.66 -6.38 -8.71
CA LYS A 80 -5.35 -7.83 -8.76
C LYS A 80 -4.08 -8.18 -7.97
N GLU A 81 -3.22 -7.20 -7.73
CA GLU A 81 -2.04 -7.31 -6.88
C GLU A 81 -2.34 -6.98 -5.41
N ASP A 82 -3.61 -6.85 -5.01
CA ASP A 82 -4.06 -6.52 -3.65
C ASP A 82 -3.45 -5.22 -3.10
N VAL A 83 -3.12 -4.28 -3.98
CA VAL A 83 -2.51 -3.00 -3.63
C VAL A 83 -3.51 -2.06 -2.95
N PHE A 84 -4.80 -2.23 -3.21
CA PHE A 84 -5.86 -1.40 -2.61
C PHE A 84 -6.48 -2.09 -1.40
N SER A 85 -6.63 -1.34 -0.30
CA SER A 85 -7.43 -1.75 0.84
C SER A 85 -8.54 -0.74 1.11
N LYS A 86 -9.73 -1.24 1.42
CA LYS A 86 -10.85 -0.49 1.98
C LYS A 86 -10.65 -0.35 3.48
N ILE A 87 -10.70 0.89 3.98
CA ILE A 87 -10.64 1.19 5.41
C ILE A 87 -12.04 0.99 5.99
N ILE A 88 -12.17 0.07 6.95
CA ILE A 88 -13.42 -0.20 7.66
C ILE A 88 -13.51 0.71 8.89
N ASN A 89 -12.42 0.78 9.66
CA ASN A 89 -12.26 1.66 10.83
C ASN A 89 -10.76 1.96 11.06
N SER A 90 -10.38 2.52 12.21
CA SER A 90 -9.00 2.91 12.52
C SER A 90 -8.00 1.76 12.49
N ASP A 91 -8.44 0.54 12.80
CA ASP A 91 -7.58 -0.60 13.07
C ASP A 91 -7.83 -1.76 12.10
N GLU A 92 -8.78 -1.61 11.18
CA GLU A 92 -9.25 -2.68 10.31
C GLU A 92 -9.37 -2.22 8.85
N THR A 93 -8.77 -3.01 7.97
CA THR A 93 -8.88 -2.85 6.52
C THR A 93 -9.18 -4.19 5.85
N GLU A 94 -9.82 -4.12 4.68
CA GLU A 94 -10.09 -5.27 3.83
C GLU A 94 -9.51 -5.03 2.45
N LYS A 95 -8.91 -6.04 1.82
CA LYS A 95 -8.46 -5.93 0.43
C LYS A 95 -9.64 -5.60 -0.50
N LEU A 96 -9.43 -4.67 -1.41
CA LEU A 96 -10.44 -4.30 -2.40
C LEU A 96 -10.56 -5.41 -3.45
N LYS A 97 -11.58 -6.27 -3.29
CA LYS A 97 -11.81 -7.43 -4.16
C LYS A 97 -12.13 -7.07 -5.61
N GLU A 98 -12.79 -5.94 -5.82
CA GLU A 98 -13.17 -5.45 -7.15
C GLU A 98 -13.08 -3.94 -7.19
N LEU A 99 -12.53 -3.42 -8.29
CA LEU A 99 -12.51 -1.98 -8.54
C LEU A 99 -13.91 -1.53 -9.00
N PRO A 100 -14.55 -0.54 -8.34
CA PRO A 100 -15.80 0.01 -8.83
C PRO A 100 -15.68 0.51 -10.28
N ALA A 101 -16.73 0.33 -11.07
CA ALA A 101 -16.73 0.81 -12.45
C ALA A 101 -16.66 2.34 -12.50
N THR A 102 -15.80 2.86 -13.37
CA THR A 102 -15.69 4.30 -13.66
C THR A 102 -16.93 4.84 -14.36
N ASN A 103 -17.63 4.01 -15.14
CA ASN A 103 -18.81 4.38 -15.93
C ASN A 103 -18.60 5.67 -16.78
N GLY A 104 -17.38 5.84 -17.30
CA GLY A 104 -16.99 7.02 -18.08
C GLY A 104 -16.72 8.29 -17.26
N LYS A 105 -16.76 8.21 -15.93
CA LYS A 105 -16.36 9.28 -15.00
C LYS A 105 -15.08 8.88 -14.27
N MET A 106 -14.41 9.85 -13.68
CA MET A 106 -13.32 9.55 -12.75
C MET A 106 -13.89 8.93 -11.47
N LEU A 107 -13.17 7.97 -10.88
CA LEU A 107 -13.55 7.32 -9.62
C LEU A 107 -12.65 7.86 -8.50
N LEU A 108 -13.25 8.34 -7.42
CA LEU A 108 -12.56 8.91 -6.26
C LEU A 108 -12.52 7.91 -5.11
N PHE A 109 -11.33 7.61 -4.62
CA PHE A 109 -11.10 6.98 -3.34
C PHE A 109 -10.53 8.01 -2.35
N ALA A 110 -11.26 8.26 -1.27
CA ALA A 110 -10.90 9.26 -0.26
C ALA A 110 -11.60 8.93 1.05
N LYS A 111 -11.14 9.53 2.15
CA LYS A 111 -11.80 9.36 3.46
C LYS A 111 -13.25 9.87 3.44
N GLU A 112 -13.46 11.03 2.84
CA GLU A 112 -14.75 11.70 2.73
C GLU A 112 -15.28 11.62 1.30
N ASP A 113 -16.60 11.51 1.16
CA ASP A 113 -17.29 11.55 -0.13
C ASP A 113 -17.17 12.94 -0.76
N ALA A 114 -17.02 12.98 -2.09
CA ALA A 114 -17.14 14.18 -2.89
C ALA A 114 -17.69 13.83 -4.28
N ALA A 115 -18.56 14.69 -4.80
CA ALA A 115 -19.08 14.58 -6.17
C ALA A 115 -18.15 15.22 -7.22
N GLU A 116 -17.19 16.04 -6.79
CA GLU A 116 -16.27 16.77 -7.66
C GLU A 116 -14.87 16.84 -7.05
N ILE A 117 -13.86 16.91 -7.91
CA ILE A 117 -12.49 17.26 -7.54
C ILE A 117 -12.01 18.47 -8.34
N THR A 118 -11.03 19.20 -7.82
CA THR A 118 -10.33 20.22 -8.60
C THR A 118 -9.14 19.60 -9.30
N LEU A 119 -9.04 19.82 -10.61
CA LEU A 119 -7.91 19.42 -11.44
C LEU A 119 -7.65 20.54 -12.46
N ASP A 120 -6.41 21.04 -12.53
CA ASP A 120 -6.03 22.18 -13.40
C ASP A 120 -6.93 23.40 -13.17
N GLY A 121 -7.26 23.69 -11.91
CA GLY A 121 -8.15 24.78 -11.51
C GLY A 121 -9.63 24.61 -11.91
N LYS A 122 -10.00 23.46 -12.48
CA LYS A 122 -11.36 23.17 -12.96
C LYS A 122 -11.98 22.07 -12.11
N LYS A 123 -13.29 22.18 -11.86
CA LYS A 123 -14.07 21.11 -11.24
C LYS A 123 -14.29 19.98 -12.24
N GLN A 124 -13.95 18.76 -11.85
CA GLN A 124 -14.19 17.54 -12.60
C GLN A 124 -15.17 16.65 -11.82
N PRO A 125 -16.21 16.13 -12.48
CA PRO A 125 -17.15 15.22 -11.82
C PRO A 125 -16.44 13.90 -11.50
N VAL A 126 -16.71 13.38 -10.32
CA VAL A 126 -16.23 12.06 -9.89
C VAL A 126 -17.39 11.21 -9.38
N THR A 127 -17.20 9.89 -9.41
CA THR A 127 -18.00 8.94 -8.65
C THR A 127 -17.21 8.54 -7.43
N TYR A 128 -17.82 8.62 -6.24
CA TYR A 128 -17.17 8.17 -5.02
C TYR A 128 -17.13 6.64 -4.97
N GLY A 129 -15.92 6.09 -4.85
CA GLY A 129 -15.63 4.66 -4.78
C GLY A 129 -15.39 4.15 -3.37
N GLY A 130 -15.52 5.00 -2.35
CA GLY A 130 -15.36 4.65 -0.94
C GLY A 130 -14.02 5.03 -0.33
N ASN A 131 -13.89 4.75 0.96
CA ASN A 131 -12.67 4.98 1.74
C ASN A 131 -11.63 3.90 1.45
N VAL A 132 -10.98 4.01 0.30
CA VAL A 132 -9.93 3.10 -0.17
C VAL A 132 -8.58 3.83 -0.16
N THR A 133 -7.51 3.09 0.13
CA THR A 133 -6.12 3.56 0.15
C THR A 133 -5.18 2.54 -0.51
N PHE A 134 -3.93 2.93 -0.73
CA PHE A 134 -2.84 2.00 -1.04
C PHE A 134 -2.35 1.30 0.23
N GLY A 135 -2.24 -0.02 0.18
CA GLY A 135 -1.92 -0.87 1.33
C GLY A 135 -2.91 -0.68 2.48
N ASP A 136 -2.45 -0.96 3.70
CA ASP A 136 -3.37 -1.11 4.85
C ASP A 136 -3.57 0.21 5.64
N SER A 137 -3.06 1.34 5.14
CA SER A 137 -3.29 2.65 5.76
C SER A 137 -3.19 3.80 4.76
N ARG A 138 -3.82 4.95 5.08
CA ARG A 138 -3.72 6.19 4.30
C ARG A 138 -2.39 6.91 4.57
N ALA A 139 -1.32 6.31 4.09
CA ALA A 139 0.05 6.71 4.39
C ALA A 139 0.56 7.81 3.45
N TYR A 140 0.36 7.68 2.14
CA TYR A 140 0.91 8.60 1.15
C TYR A 140 -0.16 9.56 0.60
N ALA A 141 -1.08 9.06 -0.21
CA ALA A 141 -2.09 9.88 -0.88
C ALA A 141 -3.35 10.08 -0.03
N GLN A 142 -3.80 11.33 0.10
CA GLN A 142 -5.09 11.63 0.74
C GLN A 142 -6.28 11.29 -0.16
N LYS A 143 -6.08 11.42 -1.47
CA LYS A 143 -7.05 11.04 -2.50
C LYS A 143 -6.37 10.20 -3.57
N ILE A 144 -7.06 9.18 -4.03
CA ILE A 144 -6.67 8.40 -5.20
C ILE A 144 -7.80 8.55 -6.22
N VAL A 145 -7.46 8.94 -7.45
CA VAL A 145 -8.42 9.16 -8.52
C VAL A 145 -8.10 8.20 -9.65
N VAL A 146 -8.99 7.25 -9.91
CA VAL A 146 -8.90 6.40 -11.09
C VAL A 146 -9.53 7.11 -12.26
N VAL A 147 -8.75 7.30 -13.31
CA VAL A 147 -9.08 8.07 -14.50
C VAL A 147 -9.32 7.10 -15.65
N PRO A 148 -10.47 7.18 -16.35
CA PRO A 148 -10.69 6.42 -17.58
C PRO A 148 -9.52 6.57 -18.56
N ASP A 149 -9.09 5.47 -19.18
CA ASP A 149 -7.90 5.43 -20.03
C ASP A 149 -7.92 6.50 -21.14
N ASN A 150 -9.10 6.71 -21.74
CA ASN A 150 -9.31 7.72 -22.79
C ASN A 150 -9.16 9.17 -22.30
N MET A 151 -9.25 9.41 -20.99
CA MET A 151 -9.08 10.73 -20.36
C MET A 151 -7.67 10.93 -19.80
N TRP A 152 -6.87 9.88 -19.67
CA TRP A 152 -5.56 9.93 -19.00
C TRP A 152 -4.64 11.03 -19.53
N ALA A 153 -4.55 11.17 -20.87
CA ALA A 153 -3.72 12.19 -21.51
C ALA A 153 -4.14 13.63 -21.19
N SER A 154 -5.41 13.86 -20.82
CA SER A 154 -5.94 15.19 -20.47
C SER A 154 -5.61 15.65 -19.05
N VAL A 155 -5.19 14.72 -18.17
CA VAL A 155 -4.80 15.03 -16.80
C VAL A 155 -3.46 15.76 -16.80
N LYS A 156 -3.47 17.06 -16.48
CA LYS A 156 -2.27 17.88 -16.35
C LYS A 156 -1.86 17.94 -14.88
N ALA A 157 -0.96 17.05 -14.49
CA ALA A 157 -0.41 16.94 -13.15
C ALA A 157 1.02 16.40 -13.25
N LYS A 158 1.80 16.51 -12.16
CA LYS A 158 3.22 16.12 -12.13
C LYS A 158 3.33 14.61 -12.41
N ALA A 159 4.16 14.20 -13.37
CA ALA A 159 4.37 12.79 -13.66
C ALA A 159 5.26 12.15 -12.58
N GLU A 160 4.81 11.04 -12.04
CA GLU A 160 5.44 10.31 -10.94
C GLU A 160 5.31 8.79 -11.18
N SER A 161 5.90 7.99 -10.30
CA SER A 161 5.81 6.53 -10.34
C SER A 161 5.45 5.93 -8.99
N ILE A 162 4.73 4.81 -9.04
CA ILE A 162 4.53 3.91 -7.92
C ILE A 162 5.07 2.54 -8.31
N ALA A 163 5.97 1.97 -7.53
CA ALA A 163 6.39 0.58 -7.69
C ALA A 163 5.75 -0.31 -6.64
N VAL A 164 5.18 -1.42 -7.10
CA VAL A 164 4.70 -2.54 -6.30
C VAL A 164 5.81 -3.59 -6.32
N VAL A 165 6.40 -3.86 -5.16
CA VAL A 165 7.65 -4.63 -5.04
C VAL A 165 7.46 -5.80 -4.10
N THR A 166 7.78 -7.01 -4.56
CA THR A 166 7.86 -8.20 -3.73
C THR A 166 9.32 -8.49 -3.42
N MET A 167 9.64 -8.62 -2.13
CA MET A 167 10.98 -8.90 -1.64
C MET A 167 11.21 -10.41 -1.49
N LYS A 168 12.45 -10.87 -1.69
CA LYS A 168 12.82 -12.29 -1.51
C LYS A 168 12.72 -12.77 -0.06
N LYS A 169 12.85 -11.85 0.90
CA LYS A 169 12.70 -12.09 2.33
C LYS A 169 11.68 -11.11 2.92
N ASP A 170 11.62 -11.04 4.23
CA ASP A 170 10.76 -10.12 4.96
C ASP A 170 10.97 -8.67 4.49
N ALA A 171 9.94 -8.02 3.97
CA ALA A 171 10.04 -6.67 3.43
C ALA A 171 10.34 -5.62 4.51
N ALA A 172 10.00 -5.89 5.78
CA ALA A 172 10.33 -5.00 6.88
C ALA A 172 11.85 -4.80 7.03
N ASP A 173 12.65 -5.83 6.71
CA ASP A 173 14.12 -5.76 6.77
C ASP A 173 14.73 -4.84 5.70
N TYR A 174 13.94 -4.44 4.69
CA TYR A 174 14.44 -3.70 3.52
C TYR A 174 13.87 -2.29 3.39
N ILE A 175 12.88 -1.90 4.20
CA ILE A 175 12.20 -0.61 4.07
C ILE A 175 13.19 0.58 4.07
N THR A 176 14.25 0.49 4.87
CA THR A 176 15.29 1.53 4.98
C THR A 176 16.35 1.49 3.87
N LYS A 177 16.35 0.47 3.02
CA LYS A 177 17.26 0.35 1.87
C LYS A 177 16.73 1.03 0.61
N PHE A 178 15.42 1.26 0.52
CA PHE A 178 14.81 2.09 -0.51
C PHE A 178 14.93 3.55 -0.09
N LYS A 179 16.08 4.15 -0.44
CA LYS A 179 16.44 5.54 -0.11
C LYS A 179 16.12 6.48 -1.25
N ASP A 180 16.11 7.78 -0.95
CA ASP A 180 15.98 8.87 -1.92
C ASP A 180 14.68 8.82 -2.74
N VAL A 181 13.65 8.17 -2.18
CA VAL A 181 12.27 8.12 -2.68
C VAL A 181 11.38 8.93 -1.74
N ASP A 182 10.20 9.33 -2.20
CA ASP A 182 9.28 10.15 -1.40
C ASP A 182 8.73 9.35 -0.21
N ARG A 183 8.41 8.07 -0.44
CA ARG A 183 7.91 7.19 0.61
C ARG A 183 8.09 5.72 0.26
N VAL A 184 8.18 4.90 1.29
CA VAL A 184 8.07 3.44 1.22
C VAL A 184 7.04 2.99 2.24
N GLN A 185 6.16 2.08 1.86
CA GLN A 185 5.13 1.51 2.71
C GLN A 185 5.23 -0.01 2.69
N LEU A 186 5.26 -0.62 3.88
CA LEU A 186 5.12 -2.06 4.04
C LEU A 186 3.67 -2.45 3.75
N VAL A 187 3.48 -3.49 2.93
CA VAL A 187 2.16 -4.01 2.58
C VAL A 187 2.20 -5.53 2.58
N ASP A 188 1.13 -6.14 3.08
CA ASP A 188 0.91 -7.56 2.89
C ASP A 188 0.12 -7.79 1.59
N PHE A 189 0.78 -8.33 0.56
CA PHE A 189 0.10 -8.82 -0.64
C PHE A 189 -0.30 -10.27 -0.37
N ASN A 190 -1.54 -10.69 -0.67
CA ASN A 190 -1.84 -12.12 -0.63
C ASN A 190 -1.07 -12.80 -1.79
N SER A 191 0.08 -13.37 -1.48
CA SER A 191 0.86 -14.23 -2.38
C SER A 191 0.47 -15.70 -2.22
#